data_AF-A0A671TF31-F1
#
_entry.id   AF-A0A671TF31-F1
#
_cell.length_a   1.000
_cell.length_b   1.000
_cell.length_c   1.000
_cell.angle_alpha   90.00
_cell.angle_beta   90.00
_cell.angle_gamma   90.00
#
_symmetry.space_group_name_H-M   'P 1'
#
loop_
_entity.id
_entity.type
_entity.pdbx_description
1 polymer ?
#
loop_
_entity_poly.entity_id
_entity_poly.type
_entity_poly.pdbx_seq_one_letter_code
_entity_poly.pdbx_strand_id
1 'polypeptide(L)'
;IGLGALTALGSYNRFNNDCYKDAFILALINSGTSFFAGFVVFSILGFMAAEQGVDISQVAESGPGLAFIAYPKAVSLMPVAPLWAALFFFMLLLLGLDSQFVGVEGFVTGILDLFPGKQYHRYKREISVLICCLLCFIIDLSMVTQGGMYVFQLFDYYSASGMTLLWQAFWECIVVAWVYGADRFMDDVARMIGYRPFPWMKWCWSFITPCVCIAIFLFHLVNYKPLTYNNVYVYPWWGEVIGWCLALSSMLCIPVSVLYKLFRAKGTFKERWAHLTTPVWGVHHLEYMAPDIKSLTSLSPGTDDNKVIIFESVM
;
A
#
# COMPACT_ATOMS: atom_id res chain seq x y z
N ILE A 1 -2.82 0.67 -2.52
CA ILE A 1 -3.67 -0.32 -1.79
C ILE A 1 -2.81 -1.56 -1.54
N GLY A 2 -2.98 -2.28 -0.42
CA GLY A 2 -2.18 -3.47 -0.11
C GLY A 2 -0.76 -3.21 0.41
N LEU A 3 -0.37 -1.96 0.61
CA LEU A 3 0.94 -1.56 1.15
C LEU A 3 0.89 -1.22 2.65
N GLY A 4 -0.29 -1.26 3.28
CA GLY A 4 -0.50 -0.79 4.66
C GLY A 4 -0.48 0.72 4.85
N ALA A 5 0.02 1.51 3.89
CA ALA A 5 0.13 2.96 4.03
C ALA A 5 -1.22 3.69 4.24
N LEU A 6 -2.26 3.32 3.50
CA LEU A 6 -3.61 3.88 3.71
C LEU A 6 -4.21 3.45 5.05
N THR A 7 -3.90 2.25 5.53
CA THR A 7 -4.31 1.77 6.86
C THR A 7 -3.65 2.59 7.95
N ALA A 8 -2.35 2.87 7.83
CA ALA A 8 -1.61 3.72 8.75
C ALA A 8 -2.13 5.16 8.75
N LEU A 9 -2.31 5.78 7.58
CA LEU A 9 -2.91 7.12 7.50
C LEU A 9 -4.33 7.15 8.08
N GLY A 10 -5.13 6.11 7.83
CA GLY A 10 -6.45 5.93 8.41
C GLY A 10 -6.45 5.83 9.94
N SER A 11 -5.41 5.24 10.54
CA SER A 11 -5.30 5.15 12.01
C SER A 11 -5.07 6.49 12.71
N TYR A 12 -4.60 7.51 11.99
CA TYR A 12 -4.46 8.88 12.53
C TYR A 12 -5.74 9.71 12.41
N ASN A 13 -6.75 9.23 11.67
CA ASN A 13 -8.02 9.92 11.56
C ASN A 13 -8.82 9.85 12.86
N ARG A 14 -9.69 10.85 13.05
CA ARG A 14 -10.72 10.77 14.10
C ARG A 14 -11.66 9.60 13.79
N PHE A 15 -12.09 8.90 14.83
CA PHE A 15 -12.98 7.73 14.68
C PHE A 15 -14.25 8.03 13.87
N ASN A 16 -14.85 9.22 14.08
CA ASN A 16 -16.08 9.65 13.39
C ASN A 16 -15.82 10.39 12.06
N ASN A 17 -14.62 10.31 11.49
CA ASN A 17 -14.35 10.91 10.18
C ASN A 17 -15.07 10.13 9.08
N ASP A 18 -15.67 10.83 8.10
CA ASP A 18 -16.34 10.20 6.97
C ASP A 18 -15.32 9.66 5.95
N CYS A 19 -14.70 8.55 6.31
CA CYS A 19 -13.71 7.86 5.47
C CYS A 19 -14.33 7.29 4.19
N TYR A 20 -15.64 7.05 4.17
CA TYR A 20 -16.36 6.58 2.99
C TYR A 20 -16.36 7.66 1.90
N LYS A 21 -16.75 8.88 2.26
CA LYS A 21 -16.70 10.03 1.34
C LYS A 21 -15.27 10.32 0.88
N ASP A 22 -14.31 10.30 1.81
CA ASP A 22 -12.90 10.56 1.49
C ASP A 22 -12.37 9.54 0.47
N ALA A 23 -12.70 8.25 0.63
CA ALA A 23 -12.29 7.22 -0.32
C ALA A 23 -12.79 7.47 -1.75
N PHE A 24 -14.04 7.90 -1.92
CA PHE A 24 -14.57 8.25 -3.26
C PHE A 24 -13.88 9.48 -3.85
N ILE A 25 -13.69 10.53 -3.05
CA ILE A 25 -13.02 11.76 -3.50
C ILE A 25 -11.59 11.45 -3.92
N LEU A 26 -10.85 10.69 -3.10
CA LEU A 26 -9.48 10.28 -3.41
C LEU A 26 -9.41 9.46 -4.70
N ALA A 27 -10.32 8.50 -4.91
CA ALA A 27 -10.38 7.70 -6.14
C ALA A 27 -10.69 8.56 -7.39
N LEU A 28 -11.61 9.53 -7.27
CA LEU A 28 -11.96 10.45 -8.35
C LEU A 28 -10.83 11.39 -8.70
N ILE A 29 -10.17 11.99 -7.69
CA ILE A 29 -9.03 12.89 -7.91
C ILE A 29 -7.88 12.11 -8.55
N ASN A 30 -7.52 10.93 -8.03
CA ASN A 30 -6.45 10.11 -8.59
C ASN A 30 -6.69 9.76 -10.07
N SER A 31 -7.90 9.30 -10.39
CA SER A 31 -8.27 8.92 -11.76
C SER A 31 -8.39 10.14 -12.68
N GLY A 32 -8.93 11.26 -12.17
CA GLY A 32 -9.06 12.52 -12.89
C GLY A 32 -7.70 13.12 -13.23
N THR A 33 -6.75 13.13 -12.28
CA THR A 33 -5.37 13.56 -12.52
C THR A 33 -4.69 12.67 -13.55
N SER A 34 -4.89 11.35 -13.49
CA SER A 34 -4.33 10.42 -14.49
C SER A 34 -4.89 10.67 -15.89
N PHE A 35 -6.19 10.92 -16.00
CA PHE A 35 -6.85 11.25 -17.27
C PHE A 35 -6.34 12.59 -17.83
N PHE A 36 -6.23 13.62 -16.99
CA PHE A 36 -5.65 14.90 -17.37
C PHE A 36 -4.18 14.78 -17.81
N ALA A 37 -3.37 14.04 -17.05
CA ALA A 37 -1.97 13.76 -17.40
C ALA A 37 -1.85 13.06 -18.76
N GLY A 38 -2.81 12.21 -19.11
CA GLY A 38 -2.91 11.62 -20.45
C GLY A 38 -2.94 12.67 -21.56
N PHE A 39 -3.80 13.70 -21.45
CA PHE A 39 -3.82 14.79 -22.43
C PHE A 39 -2.49 15.53 -22.52
N VAL A 40 -1.86 15.82 -21.37
CA VAL A 40 -0.56 16.52 -21.33
C VAL A 40 0.52 15.69 -22.03
N VAL A 41 0.64 14.40 -21.70
CA VAL A 41 1.65 13.52 -22.30
C VAL A 41 1.41 13.34 -23.81
N PHE A 42 0.20 12.99 -24.22
CA PHE A 42 -0.09 12.71 -25.62
C PHE A 42 -0.05 13.97 -26.51
N SER A 43 -0.37 15.15 -25.96
CA SER A 43 -0.24 16.42 -26.72
C SER A 43 1.22 16.76 -27.01
N ILE A 44 2.12 16.55 -26.04
CA ILE A 44 3.56 16.82 -26.21
C ILE A 44 4.22 15.78 -27.11
N LEU A 45 3.84 14.50 -26.99
CA LEU A 45 4.28 13.47 -27.94
C LEU A 45 3.77 13.75 -29.36
N GLY A 46 2.52 14.18 -29.51
CA GLY A 46 1.95 14.59 -30.80
C GLY A 46 2.66 15.79 -31.41
N PHE A 47 3.00 16.79 -30.60
CA PHE A 47 3.84 17.92 -31.02
C PHE A 47 5.22 17.44 -31.50
N MET A 48 5.89 16.57 -30.74
CA MET A 48 7.19 16.04 -31.12
C MET A 48 7.13 15.22 -32.42
N ALA A 49 6.10 14.40 -32.58
CA ALA A 49 5.85 13.63 -33.80
C ALA A 49 5.67 14.55 -35.02
N ALA A 50 4.91 15.63 -34.87
CA ALA A 50 4.69 16.62 -35.93
C ALA A 50 5.99 17.37 -36.31
N GLU A 51 6.78 17.82 -35.33
CA GLU A 51 8.05 18.51 -35.57
C GLU A 51 9.11 17.60 -36.21
N GLN A 52 9.13 16.31 -35.87
CA GLN A 52 10.09 15.34 -36.41
C GLN A 52 9.61 14.63 -37.68
N GLY A 53 8.34 14.80 -38.06
CA GLY A 53 7.75 14.11 -39.22
C GLY A 53 7.68 12.59 -39.06
N VAL A 54 7.57 12.09 -37.82
CA VAL A 54 7.50 10.66 -37.49
C VAL A 54 6.12 10.28 -36.96
N ASP A 55 5.78 8.99 -37.01
CA ASP A 55 4.54 8.50 -36.42
C ASP A 55 4.60 8.53 -34.88
N ILE A 56 3.45 8.78 -34.23
CA ILE A 56 3.38 8.90 -32.77
C ILE A 56 3.81 7.60 -32.05
N SER A 57 3.65 6.44 -32.69
CA SER A 57 4.09 5.15 -32.13
C SER A 57 5.61 5.05 -31.97
N GLN A 58 6.39 5.83 -32.73
CA GLN A 58 7.86 5.83 -32.64
C GLN A 58 8.38 6.71 -31.50
N VAL A 59 7.54 7.58 -30.95
CA VAL A 59 7.90 8.50 -29.85
C VAL A 59 7.25 8.14 -28.52
N ALA A 60 6.23 7.30 -28.55
CA ALA A 60 5.53 6.81 -27.37
C ALA A 60 6.29 5.65 -26.70
N GLU A 61 7.33 5.97 -25.94
CA GLU A 61 7.96 5.00 -25.03
C GLU A 61 7.15 4.86 -23.73
N SER A 62 7.36 3.77 -22.98
CA SER A 62 6.74 3.54 -21.67
C SER A 62 7.80 3.45 -20.57
N GLY A 63 7.38 3.63 -19.32
CA GLY A 63 8.29 3.62 -18.17
C GLY A 63 9.16 4.87 -18.08
N PRO A 64 10.33 4.79 -17.41
CA PRO A 64 11.20 5.94 -17.17
C PRO A 64 11.69 6.63 -18.46
N GLY A 65 11.85 5.89 -19.56
CA GLY A 65 12.30 6.45 -20.85
C GLY A 65 11.38 7.55 -21.39
N LEU A 66 10.06 7.41 -21.17
CA LEU A 66 9.09 8.43 -21.55
C LEU A 66 9.39 9.78 -20.88
N ALA A 67 9.60 9.77 -19.56
CA ALA A 67 9.81 10.97 -18.77
C ALA A 67 11.23 11.54 -18.91
N PHE A 68 12.25 10.69 -19.09
CA PHE A 68 13.66 11.12 -19.07
C PHE A 68 14.34 11.19 -20.43
N ILE A 69 13.71 10.69 -21.50
CA ILE A 69 14.24 10.73 -22.87
C ILE A 69 13.27 11.48 -23.80
N ALA A 70 12.06 10.94 -23.98
CA ALA A 70 11.10 11.50 -24.94
C ALA A 70 10.61 12.90 -24.54
N TYR A 71 10.25 13.10 -23.27
CA TYR A 71 9.72 14.39 -22.80
C TYR A 71 10.76 15.54 -22.84
N PRO A 72 12.01 15.36 -22.34
CA PRO A 72 13.03 16.40 -22.45
C PRO A 72 13.40 16.70 -23.90
N LYS A 73 13.36 15.69 -24.79
CA LYS A 73 13.55 15.89 -26.22
C LYS A 73 12.46 16.78 -26.81
N ALA A 74 11.19 16.52 -26.49
CA ALA A 74 10.08 17.36 -26.94
C ALA A 74 10.19 18.79 -26.39
N VAL A 75 10.49 18.94 -25.10
CA VAL A 75 10.68 20.25 -24.44
C VAL A 75 11.81 21.06 -25.08
N SER A 76 12.89 20.40 -25.53
CA SER A 76 14.01 21.08 -26.20
C SER A 76 13.63 21.77 -27.52
N LEU A 77 12.51 21.38 -28.12
CA LEU A 77 11.97 21.97 -29.35
C LEU A 77 11.03 23.16 -29.08
N MET A 78 10.64 23.38 -27.82
CA MET A 78 9.72 24.45 -27.44
C MET A 78 10.44 25.79 -27.19
N PRO A 79 9.80 26.93 -27.46
CA PRO A 79 10.32 28.22 -27.01
C PRO A 79 10.39 28.26 -25.48
N VAL A 80 11.45 28.89 -24.95
CA VAL A 80 11.69 28.98 -23.50
C VAL A 80 11.87 27.61 -22.83
N ALA A 81 12.47 26.64 -23.54
CA ALA A 81 12.72 25.27 -23.08
C ALA A 81 13.23 25.13 -21.62
N PRO A 82 14.17 25.98 -21.12
CA PRO A 82 14.64 25.85 -19.73
C PRO A 82 13.53 25.99 -18.67
N LEU A 83 12.53 26.85 -18.92
CA LEU A 83 11.41 27.03 -18.00
C LEU A 83 10.55 25.76 -17.93
N TRP A 84 10.17 25.22 -19.08
CA TRP A 84 9.35 24.01 -19.17
C TRP A 84 10.06 22.79 -18.58
N ALA A 85 11.37 22.64 -18.82
CA ALA A 85 12.17 21.58 -18.24
C ALA A 85 12.20 21.67 -16.70
N ALA A 86 12.41 22.87 -16.16
CA ALA A 86 12.42 23.09 -14.71
C ALA A 86 11.07 22.75 -14.08
N LEU A 87 9.96 23.22 -14.66
CA LEU A 87 8.61 22.91 -14.17
C LEU A 87 8.30 21.41 -14.24
N PHE A 88 8.69 20.75 -15.33
CA PHE A 88 8.45 19.32 -15.53
C PHE A 88 9.22 18.45 -14.52
N PHE A 89 10.52 18.70 -14.34
CA PHE A 89 11.31 17.93 -13.37
C PHE A 89 10.95 18.26 -11.92
N PHE A 90 10.56 19.50 -11.64
CA PHE A 90 10.04 19.87 -10.32
C PHE A 90 8.72 19.13 -10.02
N MET A 91 7.82 19.05 -11.01
CA MET A 91 6.60 18.25 -10.90
C MET A 91 6.92 16.77 -10.64
N LEU A 92 7.83 16.15 -11.42
CA LEU A 92 8.23 14.76 -11.20
C LEU A 92 8.81 14.52 -9.80
N LEU A 93 9.60 15.48 -9.29
CA LEU A 93 10.14 15.42 -7.93
C LEU A 93 9.03 15.44 -6.89
N LEU A 94 8.05 16.35 -7.01
CA LEU A 94 6.92 16.42 -6.07
C LEU A 94 6.07 15.14 -6.10
N LEU A 95 5.76 14.62 -7.29
CA LEU A 95 4.99 13.37 -7.45
C LEU A 95 5.67 12.18 -6.77
N GLY A 96 7.00 12.07 -6.92
CA GLY A 96 7.78 11.04 -6.26
C GLY A 96 7.84 11.24 -4.74
N LEU A 97 8.09 12.47 -4.29
CA LEU A 97 8.30 12.81 -2.89
C LEU A 97 7.05 12.52 -2.04
N ASP A 98 5.86 12.93 -2.49
CA ASP A 98 4.61 12.70 -1.75
C ASP A 98 4.34 11.20 -1.57
N SER A 99 4.58 10.42 -2.63
CA SER A 99 4.42 8.96 -2.60
C SER A 99 5.41 8.29 -1.64
N GLN A 100 6.66 8.76 -1.60
CA GLN A 100 7.69 8.26 -0.70
C GLN A 100 7.37 8.55 0.77
N PHE A 101 6.86 9.74 1.09
CA PHE A 101 6.46 10.08 2.45
C PHE A 101 5.37 9.15 2.97
N VAL A 102 4.34 8.88 2.16
CA VAL A 102 3.25 7.99 2.56
C VAL A 102 3.76 6.54 2.72
N GLY A 103 4.67 6.08 1.85
CA GLY A 103 5.26 4.75 1.94
C GLY A 103 6.08 4.55 3.22
N VAL A 104 7.00 5.47 3.51
CA VAL A 104 7.84 5.42 4.72
C VAL A 104 6.99 5.57 5.98
N GLU A 105 6.02 6.48 5.99
CA GLU A 105 5.09 6.64 7.11
C GLU A 105 4.35 5.33 7.40
N GLY A 106 3.76 4.72 6.37
CA GLY A 106 3.05 3.44 6.52
C GLY A 106 3.91 2.34 7.11
N PHE A 107 5.15 2.22 6.65
CA PHE A 107 6.10 1.23 7.16
C PHE A 107 6.51 1.50 8.61
N VAL A 108 6.86 2.73 8.94
CA VAL A 108 7.30 3.12 10.29
C VAL A 108 6.16 2.98 11.29
N THR A 109 4.95 3.42 10.96
CA THR A 109 3.77 3.23 11.80
C THR A 109 3.55 1.75 12.09
N GLY A 110 3.62 0.88 11.08
CA GLY A 110 3.49 -0.57 11.27
C GLY A 110 4.53 -1.17 12.22
N ILE A 111 5.78 -0.71 12.17
CA ILE A 111 6.83 -1.15 13.12
C ILE A 111 6.55 -0.68 14.54
N LEU A 112 6.16 0.59 14.69
CA LEU A 112 5.90 1.19 16.00
C LEU A 112 4.69 0.56 16.69
N ASP A 113 3.68 0.15 15.93
CA ASP A 113 2.49 -0.53 16.44
C ASP A 113 2.78 -1.98 16.86
N LEU A 114 3.75 -2.66 16.23
CA LEU A 114 4.15 -4.03 16.60
C LEU A 114 4.93 -4.08 17.92
N PHE A 115 5.71 -3.02 18.22
CA PHE A 115 6.51 -2.91 19.43
C PHE A 115 6.03 -1.74 20.31
N PRO A 116 4.86 -1.86 20.98
CA PRO A 116 4.38 -0.87 21.93
C PRO A 116 5.25 -0.92 23.20
N GLY A 117 6.48 -0.41 23.10
CA GLY A 117 7.45 -0.54 24.17
C GLY A 117 7.01 0.23 25.41
N LYS A 118 7.04 -0.43 26.58
CA LYS A 118 6.68 0.11 27.91
C LYS A 118 7.37 1.42 28.30
N GLN A 119 8.51 1.75 27.66
CA GLN A 119 9.24 3.00 27.87
C GLN A 119 8.81 4.06 26.85
N TYR A 120 8.21 5.16 27.26
CA TYR A 120 8.04 6.37 26.43
C TYR A 120 9.42 7.00 26.16
N HIS A 121 10.22 6.42 25.26
CA HIS A 121 11.38 7.13 24.73
C HIS A 121 10.87 8.21 23.77
N ARG A 122 11.07 9.47 24.15
CA ARG A 122 10.61 10.68 23.44
C ARG A 122 10.92 10.69 21.94
N TYR A 123 11.97 9.97 21.52
CA TYR A 123 12.52 9.98 20.16
C TYR A 123 12.38 8.63 19.41
N LYS A 124 11.52 7.70 19.85
CA LYS A 124 11.37 6.37 19.19
C LYS A 124 11.04 6.47 17.71
N ARG A 125 10.11 7.35 17.35
CA ARG A 125 9.67 7.54 15.96
C ARG A 125 10.80 8.12 15.11
N GLU A 126 11.44 9.19 15.58
CA GLU A 126 12.56 9.83 14.88
C GLU A 126 13.72 8.86 14.63
N ILE A 127 14.08 8.05 15.64
CA ILE A 127 15.12 7.03 15.51
C ILE A 127 14.70 5.94 14.52
N SER A 128 13.44 5.49 14.56
CA SER A 128 12.93 4.45 13.64
C SER A 128 12.94 4.93 12.18
N VAL A 129 12.52 6.18 11.95
CA VAL A 129 12.59 6.82 10.63
C VAL A 129 14.04 6.93 10.18
N LEU A 130 14.94 7.42 11.03
CA LEU A 130 16.37 7.54 10.70
C LEU A 130 16.99 6.20 10.30
N ILE A 131 16.72 5.13 11.07
CA ILE A 131 17.20 3.78 10.76
C ILE A 131 16.63 3.31 9.42
N CYS A 132 15.32 3.48 9.19
CA CYS A 132 14.68 3.12 7.93
C CYS A 132 15.33 3.84 6.74
N CYS A 133 15.48 5.17 6.82
CA CYS A 133 16.08 5.97 5.76
C CYS A 133 17.55 5.61 5.51
N LEU A 134 18.33 5.34 6.56
CA LEU A 134 19.73 4.91 6.41
C LEU A 134 19.84 3.54 5.73
N LEU A 135 18.97 2.60 6.09
CA LEU A 135 18.93 1.28 5.44
C LEU A 135 18.51 1.39 3.97
N CYS A 136 17.44 2.14 3.67
CA CYS A 136 17.03 2.42 2.29
C CYS A 136 18.16 3.09 1.50
N PHE A 137 18.81 4.11 2.06
CA PHE A 137 19.94 4.79 1.41
C PHE A 137 21.08 3.83 1.03
N ILE A 138 21.47 2.92 1.95
CA ILE A 138 22.53 1.93 1.68
C ILE A 138 22.12 0.97 0.56
N ILE A 139 20.86 0.54 0.52
CA ILE A 139 20.35 -0.35 -0.53
C ILE A 139 20.27 0.41 -1.86
N ASP A 140 19.75 1.64 -1.86
CA ASP A 140 19.54 2.46 -3.04
C ASP A 140 20.85 2.94 -3.68
N LEU A 141 21.97 2.98 -2.93
CA LEU A 141 23.31 3.21 -3.51
C LEU A 141 23.62 2.22 -4.64
N SER A 142 23.09 1.00 -4.60
CA SER A 142 23.25 0.03 -5.69
C SER A 142 22.61 0.52 -7.01
N MET A 143 21.53 1.30 -6.93
CA MET A 143 20.79 1.85 -8.07
C MET A 143 21.42 3.13 -8.65
N VAL A 144 22.40 3.73 -7.96
CA VAL A 144 23.13 4.93 -8.43
C VAL A 144 24.46 4.57 -9.11
N THR A 145 24.80 3.27 -9.19
CA THR A 145 25.97 2.79 -9.92
C THR A 145 25.79 2.89 -11.44
N GLN A 146 26.88 2.70 -12.22
CA GLN A 146 26.80 2.67 -13.70
C GLN A 146 25.84 1.58 -14.24
N GLY A 147 25.67 0.48 -13.50
CA GLY A 147 24.70 -0.58 -13.79
C GLY A 147 23.37 -0.42 -13.05
N GLY A 148 23.14 0.73 -12.40
CA GLY A 148 22.05 0.94 -11.47
C GLY A 148 20.66 0.74 -12.06
N MET A 149 20.47 1.06 -13.35
CA MET A 149 19.20 0.82 -14.06
C MET A 149 18.82 -0.67 -14.11
N TYR A 150 19.81 -1.58 -14.20
CA TYR A 150 19.53 -3.02 -14.16
C TYR A 150 19.01 -3.46 -12.79
N VAL A 151 19.58 -2.90 -11.72
CA VAL A 151 19.12 -3.16 -10.35
C VAL A 151 17.74 -2.57 -10.13
N PHE A 152 17.53 -1.32 -10.55
CA PHE A 152 16.25 -0.63 -10.49
C PHE A 152 15.13 -1.45 -11.14
N GLN A 153 15.34 -1.93 -12.39
CA GLN A 153 14.33 -2.73 -13.08
C GLN A 153 14.07 -4.08 -12.42
N LEU A 154 15.06 -4.69 -11.79
CA LEU A 154 14.85 -5.93 -11.05
C LEU A 154 13.92 -5.69 -9.84
N PHE A 155 14.13 -4.60 -9.11
CA PHE A 155 13.27 -4.21 -7.98
C PHE A 155 11.87 -3.81 -8.45
N ASP A 156 11.77 -2.99 -9.49
CA ASP A 156 10.50 -2.53 -10.06
C ASP A 156 9.66 -3.71 -10.57
N TYR A 157 10.27 -4.64 -11.30
CA TYR A 157 9.57 -5.76 -11.90
C TYR A 157 9.18 -6.88 -10.93
N TYR A 158 9.98 -7.15 -9.87
CA TYR A 158 9.71 -8.25 -8.95
C TYR A 158 9.24 -7.83 -7.56
N SER A 159 9.81 -6.78 -6.97
CA SER A 159 9.52 -6.36 -5.58
C SER A 159 8.22 -5.56 -5.51
N ALA A 160 8.16 -4.45 -6.26
CA ALA A 160 6.99 -3.57 -6.33
C ALA A 160 6.06 -3.92 -7.52
N SER A 161 6.09 -5.18 -7.93
CA SER A 161 5.33 -5.66 -9.08
C SER A 161 3.83 -5.67 -8.80
N GLY A 162 3.03 -5.60 -9.86
CA GLY A 162 1.59 -5.87 -9.76
C GLY A 162 1.32 -7.23 -9.12
N MET A 163 2.17 -8.25 -9.29
CA MET A 163 1.93 -9.59 -8.78
C MET A 163 1.93 -9.67 -7.25
N THR A 164 2.94 -9.09 -6.59
CA THR A 164 3.06 -9.12 -5.12
C THR A 164 1.93 -8.31 -4.46
N LEU A 165 1.60 -7.14 -5.01
CA LEU A 165 0.52 -6.29 -4.52
C LEU A 165 -0.86 -6.91 -4.73
N LEU A 166 -1.11 -7.56 -5.88
CA LEU A 166 -2.37 -8.26 -6.14
C LEU A 166 -2.54 -9.46 -5.20
N TRP A 167 -1.46 -10.20 -4.92
CA TRP A 167 -1.49 -11.29 -3.93
C TRP A 167 -1.85 -10.79 -2.54
N GLN A 168 -1.23 -9.69 -2.10
CA GLN A 168 -1.52 -9.07 -0.81
C GLN A 168 -2.96 -8.55 -0.75
N ALA A 169 -3.41 -7.82 -1.77
CA ALA A 169 -4.78 -7.29 -1.84
C ALA A 169 -5.84 -8.40 -1.86
N PHE A 170 -5.57 -9.54 -2.50
CA PHE A 170 -6.43 -10.71 -2.47
C PHE A 170 -6.63 -11.22 -1.04
N TRP A 171 -5.53 -11.47 -0.32
CA TRP A 171 -5.62 -11.97 1.05
C TRP A 171 -6.24 -10.96 2.02
N GLU A 172 -5.96 -9.67 1.86
CA GLU A 172 -6.64 -8.62 2.63
C GLU A 172 -8.17 -8.69 2.44
N CYS A 173 -8.65 -8.83 1.20
CA CYS A 173 -10.07 -8.98 0.92
C CYS A 173 -10.65 -10.26 1.55
N ILE A 174 -9.95 -11.39 1.43
CA ILE A 174 -10.38 -12.66 2.02
C ILE A 174 -10.49 -12.56 3.55
N VAL A 175 -9.49 -11.97 4.20
CA VAL A 175 -9.47 -11.81 5.65
C VAL A 175 -10.60 -10.89 6.11
N VAL A 176 -10.78 -9.72 5.48
CA VAL A 176 -11.83 -8.77 5.87
C VAL A 176 -13.23 -9.33 5.60
N ALA A 177 -13.47 -9.90 4.42
CA ALA A 177 -14.81 -10.30 4.00
C ALA A 177 -15.24 -11.65 4.57
N TRP A 178 -14.35 -12.64 4.66
CA TRP A 178 -14.70 -14.03 4.97
C TRP A 178 -14.22 -14.50 6.34
N VAL A 179 -13.06 -14.03 6.81
CA VAL A 179 -12.55 -14.42 8.15
C VAL A 179 -13.14 -13.51 9.23
N TYR A 180 -12.99 -12.20 9.08
CA TYR A 180 -13.56 -11.22 10.01
C TYR A 180 -15.08 -11.09 9.83
N GLY A 181 -15.55 -11.13 8.59
CA GLY A 181 -16.95 -11.11 8.21
C GLY A 181 -17.35 -9.76 7.62
N ALA A 182 -17.82 -9.80 6.37
CA ALA A 182 -18.21 -8.61 5.61
C ALA A 182 -19.34 -7.81 6.26
N ASP A 183 -20.30 -8.48 6.91
CA ASP A 183 -21.38 -7.80 7.63
C ASP A 183 -20.87 -7.05 8.87
N ARG A 184 -19.96 -7.67 9.62
CA ARG A 184 -19.33 -7.04 10.78
C ARG A 184 -18.55 -5.80 10.35
N PHE A 185 -17.78 -5.90 9.26
CA PHE A 185 -17.04 -4.78 8.71
C PHE A 185 -17.96 -3.63 8.24
N MET A 186 -19.08 -3.94 7.57
CA MET A 186 -20.09 -2.91 7.23
C MET A 186 -20.65 -2.23 8.46
N ASP A 187 -20.94 -2.99 9.52
CA ASP A 187 -21.49 -2.46 10.76
C ASP A 187 -20.46 -1.58 11.50
N ASP A 188 -19.18 -1.95 11.48
CA ASP A 188 -18.10 -1.13 12.05
C ASP A 188 -17.94 0.19 11.30
N VAL A 189 -17.93 0.17 9.96
CA VAL A 189 -17.92 1.40 9.16
C VAL A 189 -19.16 2.24 9.43
N ALA A 190 -20.34 1.62 9.56
CA ALA A 190 -21.57 2.33 9.88
C ALA A 190 -21.53 3.01 11.25
N ARG A 191 -20.89 2.39 12.25
CA ARG A 191 -20.66 3.00 13.56
C ARG A 191 -19.68 4.17 13.50
N MET A 192 -18.66 4.10 12.64
CA MET A 192 -17.71 5.20 12.44
C MET A 192 -18.38 6.41 11.79
N ILE A 193 -19.05 6.23 10.65
CA ILE A 193 -19.56 7.37 9.86
C ILE A 193 -21.00 7.78 10.21
N GLY A 194 -21.70 6.98 11.03
CA GLY A 194 -23.07 7.24 11.47
C GLY A 194 -24.17 6.83 10.48
N TYR A 195 -23.82 6.26 9.33
CA TYR A 195 -24.75 5.72 8.34
C TYR A 195 -24.19 4.45 7.71
N ARG A 196 -25.06 3.54 7.25
CA ARG A 196 -24.60 2.29 6.62
C ARG A 196 -24.14 2.57 5.17
N PRO A 197 -22.92 2.20 4.77
CA PRO A 197 -22.48 2.31 3.37
C PRO A 197 -23.39 1.53 2.41
N PHE A 198 -23.31 1.85 1.12
CA PHE A 198 -24.11 1.13 0.12
C PHE A 198 -23.76 -0.36 0.11
N PRO A 199 -24.76 -1.27 0.04
CA PRO A 199 -24.52 -2.72 0.02
C PRO A 199 -23.61 -3.19 -1.12
N TRP A 200 -23.50 -2.42 -2.20
CA TRP A 200 -22.58 -2.70 -3.30
C TRP A 200 -21.13 -2.85 -2.83
N MET A 201 -20.70 -2.10 -1.81
CA MET A 201 -19.34 -2.24 -1.26
C MET A 201 -19.08 -3.62 -0.67
N LYS A 202 -20.10 -4.20 -0.03
CA LYS A 202 -20.05 -5.58 0.46
C LYS A 202 -19.72 -6.55 -0.68
N TRP A 203 -20.40 -6.41 -1.81
CA TRP A 203 -20.17 -7.24 -2.98
C TRP A 203 -18.79 -7.01 -3.61
N CYS A 204 -18.35 -5.75 -3.64
CA CYS A 204 -17.02 -5.39 -4.16
C CYS A 204 -15.91 -6.12 -3.41
N TRP A 205 -15.80 -5.97 -2.09
CA TRP A 205 -14.69 -6.58 -1.35
C TRP A 205 -14.87 -8.08 -1.10
N SER A 206 -16.09 -8.61 -1.15
CA SER A 206 -16.33 -10.05 -0.90
C SER A 206 -16.09 -10.91 -2.13
N PHE A 207 -16.40 -10.37 -3.32
CA PHE A 207 -16.39 -11.15 -4.57
C PHE A 207 -15.64 -10.44 -5.70
N ILE A 208 -15.99 -9.20 -6.04
CA ILE A 208 -15.47 -8.56 -7.27
C ILE A 208 -13.96 -8.36 -7.18
N THR A 209 -13.48 -7.65 -6.15
CA THR A 209 -12.06 -7.36 -5.93
C THR A 209 -11.22 -8.64 -5.83
N PRO A 210 -11.54 -9.63 -4.97
CA PRO A 210 -10.73 -10.85 -4.91
C PRO A 210 -10.72 -11.63 -6.22
N CYS A 211 -11.85 -11.70 -6.95
CA CYS A 211 -11.91 -12.35 -8.27
C CYS A 211 -11.04 -11.63 -9.31
N VAL A 212 -11.08 -10.29 -9.36
CA VAL A 212 -10.24 -9.50 -10.27
C VAL A 212 -8.76 -9.65 -9.90
N CYS A 213 -8.43 -9.60 -8.61
CA CYS A 213 -7.05 -9.75 -8.14
C CYS A 213 -6.47 -11.12 -8.53
N ILE A 214 -7.20 -12.22 -8.28
CA ILE A 214 -6.72 -13.56 -8.62
C ILE A 214 -6.69 -13.78 -10.14
N ALA A 215 -7.64 -13.24 -10.90
CA ALA A 215 -7.66 -13.36 -12.36
C ALA A 215 -6.45 -12.67 -13.00
N ILE A 216 -6.16 -11.42 -12.60
CA ILE A 216 -5.00 -10.69 -13.10
C ILE A 216 -3.69 -11.34 -12.64
N PHE A 217 -3.64 -11.83 -11.39
CA PHE A 217 -2.47 -12.56 -10.88
C PHE A 217 -2.19 -13.83 -11.68
N LEU A 218 -3.20 -14.66 -11.94
CA LEU A 218 -3.06 -15.87 -12.76
C LEU A 218 -2.69 -15.53 -14.21
N PHE A 219 -3.27 -14.47 -14.78
CA PHE A 219 -2.91 -14.00 -16.11
C PHE A 219 -1.44 -13.59 -16.20
N HIS A 220 -0.92 -12.90 -15.18
CA HIS A 220 0.50 -12.56 -15.09
C HIS A 220 1.41 -13.78 -14.96
N LEU A 221 1.00 -14.80 -14.19
CA LEU A 221 1.77 -16.04 -14.06
C LEU A 221 1.81 -16.83 -15.37
N VAL A 222 0.69 -16.94 -16.07
CA VAL A 222 0.61 -17.68 -17.35
C VAL A 222 1.39 -16.98 -18.46
N ASN A 223 1.35 -15.64 -18.50
CA ASN A 223 2.09 -14.85 -19.48
C ASN A 223 3.44 -14.36 -18.97
N TYR A 224 4.00 -15.01 -17.95
CA TYR A 224 5.30 -14.65 -17.41
C TYR A 224 6.36 -14.78 -18.49
N LYS A 225 7.18 -13.74 -18.63
CA LYS A 225 8.34 -13.69 -19.51
C LYS A 225 9.55 -13.24 -18.71
N PRO A 226 10.74 -13.80 -18.98
CA PRO A 226 11.98 -13.31 -18.42
C PRO A 226 12.10 -11.79 -18.55
N LEU A 227 12.59 -11.14 -17.49
CA LEU A 227 12.84 -9.70 -17.50
C LEU A 227 13.89 -9.36 -18.56
N THR A 228 13.63 -8.33 -19.35
CA THR A 228 14.58 -7.83 -20.36
C THR A 228 14.71 -6.32 -20.27
N TYR A 229 15.94 -5.79 -20.34
CA TYR A 229 16.20 -4.36 -20.43
C TYR A 229 16.39 -3.93 -21.89
N ASN A 230 15.67 -2.88 -22.30
CA ASN A 230 15.66 -2.32 -23.66
C ASN A 230 15.45 -3.35 -24.78
N ASN A 231 14.80 -4.49 -24.50
CA ASN A 231 14.64 -5.62 -25.42
C ASN A 231 15.97 -6.21 -25.97
N VAL A 232 17.12 -5.84 -25.40
CA VAL A 232 18.45 -6.28 -25.86
C VAL A 232 19.12 -7.12 -24.78
N TYR A 233 19.02 -6.71 -23.52
CA TYR A 233 19.66 -7.41 -22.42
C TYR A 233 18.66 -8.33 -21.72
N VAL A 234 18.94 -9.63 -21.74
CA VAL A 234 18.19 -10.64 -20.98
C VAL A 234 18.91 -10.89 -19.68
N TYR A 235 18.17 -10.85 -18.56
CA TYR A 235 18.76 -11.10 -17.26
C TYR A 235 19.27 -12.54 -17.15
N PRO A 236 20.40 -12.77 -16.49
CA PRO A 236 20.88 -14.12 -16.24
C PRO A 236 19.97 -14.85 -15.25
N TRP A 237 19.97 -16.18 -15.29
CA TRP A 237 19.12 -17.04 -14.45
C TRP A 237 19.23 -16.71 -12.94
N TRP A 238 20.42 -16.35 -12.46
CA TRP A 238 20.61 -15.99 -11.06
C TRP A 238 19.94 -14.65 -10.70
N GLY A 239 19.80 -13.74 -11.66
CA GLY A 239 19.09 -12.48 -11.50
C GLY A 239 17.59 -12.71 -11.35
N GLU A 240 17.03 -13.63 -12.14
CA GLU A 240 15.64 -14.06 -11.98
C GLU A 240 15.41 -14.73 -10.62
N VAL A 241 16.33 -15.56 -10.15
CA VAL A 241 16.26 -16.16 -8.81
C VAL A 241 16.21 -15.08 -7.72
N ILE A 242 17.07 -14.06 -7.81
CA ILE A 242 17.04 -12.92 -6.88
C ILE A 242 15.68 -12.22 -6.94
N GLY A 243 15.16 -11.96 -8.15
CA GLY A 243 13.85 -11.36 -8.35
C GLY A 243 12.73 -12.17 -7.68
N TRP A 244 12.68 -13.47 -7.91
CA TRP A 244 11.70 -14.35 -7.27
C TRP A 244 11.88 -14.43 -5.76
N CYS A 245 13.11 -14.39 -5.24
CA CYS A 245 13.35 -14.28 -3.80
C CYS A 245 12.76 -12.97 -3.23
N LEU A 246 12.92 -11.84 -3.92
CA LEU A 246 12.31 -10.57 -3.53
C LEU A 246 10.79 -10.67 -3.51
N ALA A 247 10.17 -11.19 -4.58
CA ALA A 247 8.72 -11.33 -4.66
C ALA A 247 8.18 -12.27 -3.56
N LEU A 248 8.77 -13.47 -3.42
CA LEU A 248 8.34 -14.48 -2.46
C LEU A 248 8.57 -14.07 -1.01
N SER A 249 9.55 -13.19 -0.73
CA SER A 249 9.82 -12.71 0.63
C SER A 249 8.58 -12.07 1.28
N SER A 250 7.80 -11.31 0.50
CA SER A 250 6.55 -10.70 0.97
C SER A 250 5.37 -11.67 0.87
N MET A 251 5.24 -12.39 -0.25
CA MET A 251 4.09 -13.27 -0.51
C MET A 251 3.99 -14.43 0.49
N LEU A 252 5.12 -14.98 0.93
CA LEU A 252 5.17 -16.10 1.86
C LEU A 252 4.94 -15.69 3.32
N CYS A 253 5.03 -14.41 3.68
CA CYS A 253 4.77 -13.94 5.04
C CYS A 253 3.38 -14.37 5.53
N ILE A 254 2.36 -14.30 4.66
CA ILE A 254 0.98 -14.70 5.00
C ILE A 254 0.90 -16.20 5.33
N PRO A 255 1.17 -17.14 4.41
CA PRO A 255 1.04 -18.57 4.70
C PRO A 255 1.98 -19.03 5.81
N VAL A 256 3.21 -18.51 5.87
CA VAL A 256 4.16 -18.85 6.94
C VAL A 256 3.63 -18.39 8.30
N SER A 257 3.06 -17.19 8.42
CA SER A 257 2.49 -16.70 9.68
C SER A 257 1.28 -17.53 10.14
N VAL A 258 0.42 -17.94 9.20
CA VAL A 258 -0.75 -18.80 9.47
C VAL A 258 -0.29 -20.16 9.99
N LEU A 259 0.65 -20.81 9.30
CA LEU A 259 1.21 -22.11 9.72
C LEU A 259 1.91 -22.00 11.07
N TYR A 260 2.75 -20.98 11.27
CA TYR A 260 3.45 -20.75 12.53
C TYR A 260 2.49 -20.60 13.71
N LYS A 261 1.43 -19.78 13.57
CA LYS A 261 0.42 -19.60 14.62
C LYS A 261 -0.40 -20.86 14.87
N LEU A 262 -0.76 -21.61 13.82
CA LEU A 262 -1.50 -22.87 13.95
C LEU A 262 -0.69 -23.97 14.65
N PHE A 263 0.62 -24.06 14.40
CA PHE A 263 1.47 -25.04 15.07
C PHE A 263 1.72 -24.68 16.54
N ARG A 264 1.80 -23.40 16.88
CA ARG A 264 2.06 -22.93 18.25
C ARG A 264 0.82 -22.91 19.15
N ALA A 265 -0.38 -22.76 18.57
CA ALA A 265 -1.62 -22.77 19.34
C ALA A 265 -1.88 -24.16 19.97
N LYS A 266 -2.34 -24.18 21.23
CA LYS A 266 -2.70 -25.41 21.95
C LYS A 266 -4.13 -25.84 21.61
N GLY A 267 -4.43 -27.13 21.72
CA GLY A 267 -5.77 -27.70 21.48
C GLY A 267 -5.90 -28.44 20.15
N THR A 268 -7.13 -28.78 19.78
CA THR A 268 -7.49 -29.44 18.51
C THR A 268 -7.47 -28.46 17.35
N PHE A 269 -7.41 -28.94 16.10
CA PHE A 269 -7.37 -28.07 14.91
C PHE A 269 -8.54 -27.07 14.86
N LYS A 270 -9.76 -27.52 15.22
CA LYS A 270 -10.96 -26.68 15.23
C LYS A 270 -10.88 -25.57 16.28
N GLU A 271 -10.40 -25.89 17.48
CA GLU A 271 -10.21 -24.92 18.57
C GLU A 271 -9.14 -23.90 18.21
N ARG A 272 -8.01 -24.35 17.65
CA ARG A 272 -6.93 -23.47 17.20
C ARG A 272 -7.42 -22.50 16.13
N TRP A 273 -8.14 -23.00 15.12
CA TRP A 273 -8.69 -22.16 14.05
C TRP A 273 -9.67 -21.14 14.62
N ALA A 274 -10.65 -21.58 15.42
CA ALA A 274 -11.63 -20.69 16.04
C ALA A 274 -10.94 -19.59 16.87
N HIS A 275 -9.98 -19.97 17.72
CA HIS A 275 -9.22 -19.04 18.54
C HIS A 275 -8.45 -18.01 17.70
N LEU A 276 -7.73 -18.45 16.66
CA LEU A 276 -6.94 -17.56 15.80
C LEU A 276 -7.79 -16.62 14.93
N THR A 277 -9.01 -17.03 14.59
CA THR A 277 -9.96 -16.22 13.79
C THR A 277 -10.87 -15.33 14.63
N THR A 278 -10.83 -15.44 15.96
CA THR A 278 -11.64 -14.60 16.84
C THR A 278 -10.98 -13.23 16.99
N PRO A 279 -11.67 -12.11 16.69
CA PRO A 279 -11.08 -10.78 16.85
C PRO A 279 -10.82 -10.47 18.33
N VAL A 280 -9.70 -9.80 18.59
CA VAL A 280 -9.36 -9.31 19.92
C VAL A 280 -9.81 -7.86 20.04
N TRP A 281 -10.67 -7.58 21.02
CA TRP A 281 -11.17 -6.24 21.26
C TRP A 281 -10.35 -5.55 22.36
N GLY A 282 -9.75 -4.41 22.03
CA GLY A 282 -9.12 -3.54 23.01
C GLY A 282 -10.14 -2.65 23.72
N VAL A 283 -9.75 -2.04 24.85
CA VAL A 283 -10.60 -1.12 25.65
C VAL A 283 -11.16 0.01 24.78
N HIS A 284 -10.31 0.62 23.94
CA HIS A 284 -10.73 1.68 23.03
C HIS A 284 -11.74 1.22 21.98
N HIS A 285 -11.74 -0.05 21.56
CA HIS A 285 -12.78 -0.56 20.64
C HIS A 285 -14.14 -0.67 21.34
N LEU A 286 -14.13 -1.08 22.61
CA LEU A 286 -15.35 -1.25 23.42
C LEU A 286 -16.01 0.10 23.75
N GLU A 287 -15.23 1.17 23.93
CA GLU A 287 -15.74 2.53 24.14
C GLU A 287 -16.70 2.99 23.03
N TYR A 288 -16.48 2.54 21.79
CA TYR A 288 -17.31 2.89 20.63
C TYR A 288 -18.42 1.87 20.34
N MET A 289 -18.35 0.67 20.92
CA MET A 289 -19.42 -0.33 20.78
C MET A 289 -20.59 -0.12 21.73
N ALA A 290 -20.37 0.55 22.86
CA ALA A 290 -21.38 0.78 23.90
C ALA A 290 -21.37 2.23 24.40
N PRO A 291 -21.89 3.19 23.61
CA PRO A 291 -21.98 4.60 24.03
C PRO A 291 -22.80 4.78 25.32
N ASP A 292 -23.73 3.87 25.60
CA ASP A 292 -24.61 3.91 26.78
C ASP A 292 -23.93 3.57 28.11
N ILE A 293 -22.70 3.03 28.11
CA ILE A 293 -22.00 2.77 29.38
C ILE A 293 -21.53 4.10 29.98
N LYS A 294 -21.20 5.12 29.17
CA LYS A 294 -20.88 6.48 29.65
C LYS A 294 -22.10 7.19 30.24
N SER A 295 -23.29 7.03 29.67
CA SER A 295 -24.50 7.61 30.25
C SER A 295 -24.82 6.98 31.61
N LEU A 296 -24.66 5.66 31.75
CA LEU A 296 -24.83 4.93 33.00
C LEU A 296 -23.76 5.25 34.07
N THR A 297 -22.50 5.47 33.69
CA THR A 297 -21.45 5.90 34.64
C THR A 297 -21.57 7.37 35.03
N SER A 298 -22.09 8.23 34.14
CA SER A 298 -22.37 9.64 34.47
C SER A 298 -23.58 9.86 35.39
N LEU A 299 -24.40 8.83 35.59
CA LEU A 299 -25.60 8.85 36.44
C LEU A 299 -25.37 8.27 37.84
N SER A 300 -24.15 7.80 38.17
CA SER A 300 -23.82 7.31 39.52
C SER A 300 -22.97 8.34 40.26
N PRO A 301 -23.43 8.89 41.41
CA PRO A 301 -22.64 9.80 42.19
C PRO A 301 -21.57 9.02 42.98
N GLY A 302 -20.31 9.16 42.56
CA GLY A 302 -19.12 9.01 43.40
C GLY A 302 -18.71 7.60 43.83
N THR A 303 -17.57 7.14 43.31
CA THR A 303 -16.43 6.62 44.10
C THR A 303 -15.22 6.44 43.19
N ASP A 304 -14.17 7.23 43.44
CA ASP A 304 -12.83 7.16 42.85
C ASP A 304 -12.06 5.92 43.36
N ASP A 305 -12.53 4.71 43.09
CA ASP A 305 -11.73 3.50 43.33
C ASP A 305 -12.25 2.33 42.49
N ASN A 306 -11.69 2.17 41.28
CA ASN A 306 -11.58 0.86 40.61
C ASN A 306 -10.66 0.98 39.38
N LYS A 307 -9.36 1.16 39.63
CA LYS A 307 -8.33 0.67 38.69
C LYS A 307 -8.28 -0.85 38.81
N VAL A 308 -9.19 -1.55 38.13
CA VAL A 308 -9.04 -3.00 37.96
C VAL A 308 -7.99 -3.23 36.88
N ILE A 309 -6.78 -3.48 37.34
CA ILE A 309 -5.68 -4.04 36.57
C ILE A 309 -6.10 -5.47 36.20
N ILE A 310 -6.46 -5.70 34.93
CA ILE A 310 -6.50 -7.06 34.37
C ILE A 310 -5.31 -7.20 33.42
N PHE A 311 -4.16 -7.44 34.02
CA PHE A 311 -3.01 -8.04 33.36
C PHE A 311 -2.76 -9.36 34.09
N GLU A 312 -3.32 -10.45 33.56
CA GLU A 312 -2.75 -11.81 33.62
C GLU A 312 -3.75 -12.82 33.04
N SER A 313 -3.36 -13.47 31.94
CA SER A 313 -3.48 -14.92 31.69
C SER A 313 -3.54 -15.26 30.20
N VAL A 314 -2.45 -15.03 29.46
CA VAL A 314 -2.08 -15.93 28.37
C VAL A 314 -0.56 -16.12 28.38
N MET A 315 -0.14 -17.24 28.97
CA MET A 315 1.17 -17.87 28.80
C MET A 315 0.98 -19.15 27.97
#